data_AF-A0A7X9Q1V8-F1
#
_entry.id   AF-A0A7X9Q1V8-F1
#
_cell.length_a   1.000
_cell.length_b   1.000
_cell.length_c   1.000
_cell.angle_alpha   90.00
_cell.angle_beta   90.00
_cell.angle_gamma   90.00
#
_symmetry.space_group_name_H-M   'P 1'
#
loop_
_entity.id
_entity.type
_entity.pdbx_description
1 polymer ?
#
loop_
_entity_poly.entity_id
_entity_poly.type
_entity_poly.pdbx_seq_one_letter_code
_entity_poly.pdbx_strand_id
1 'polypeptide(L)'
;MPGIAIITEACIGVKDRACVDVCPVQCIYEFDPVGNVLVSEQAAGSGIVENSHAPDADAIGIFGDGLLYVNLDECTSCSACYQPDVCPVGAIYAEEHVPDGSADAKYNASDPNKGHDHTFFIGHSRSVFGD
;
A
#
# COMPACT_ATOMS: atom_id res chain seq x y z
N MET A 1 -4.50 -5.10 19.45
CA MET A 1 -5.28 -5.85 18.42
C MET A 1 -4.47 -5.73 17.14
N PRO A 2 -4.42 -6.69 16.22
CA PRO A 2 -3.71 -6.42 14.98
C PRO A 2 -4.50 -5.33 14.23
N GLY A 3 -3.87 -4.20 13.96
CA GLY A 3 -4.45 -3.09 13.19
C GLY A 3 -4.36 -3.30 11.68
N ILE A 4 -5.07 -2.47 10.93
CA ILE A 4 -5.11 -2.55 9.47
C ILE A 4 -3.72 -2.28 8.88
N ALA A 5 -3.31 -3.04 7.86
CA ALA A 5 -2.00 -2.87 7.23
C ALA A 5 -1.96 -1.62 6.32
N ILE A 6 -0.93 -0.80 6.47
CA ILE A 6 -0.67 0.43 5.71
C ILE A 6 0.69 0.32 5.05
N ILE A 7 0.73 0.49 3.73
CA ILE A 7 1.97 0.54 2.95
C ILE A 7 2.45 1.99 2.93
N THR A 8 3.58 2.25 3.57
CA THR A 8 4.12 3.61 3.73
C THR A 8 5.19 3.94 2.70
N GLU A 9 5.74 2.94 2.02
CA GLU A 9 6.84 3.13 1.06
C GLU A 9 6.76 2.10 -0.08
N ALA A 10 7.31 2.47 -1.24
CA ALA A 10 7.48 1.57 -2.37
C ALA A 10 8.58 0.53 -2.09
N CYS A 11 8.50 -0.62 -2.76
CA CYS A 11 9.54 -1.64 -2.66
C CYS A 11 10.87 -1.09 -3.19
N ILE A 12 11.95 -1.21 -2.41
CA ILE A 12 13.28 -0.73 -2.80
C ILE A 12 13.87 -1.68 -3.85
N GLY A 13 14.02 -1.19 -5.09
CA GLY A 13 14.80 -1.85 -6.15
C GLY A 13 14.10 -2.99 -6.89
N VAL A 14 12.93 -3.49 -6.44
CA VAL A 14 12.11 -4.49 -7.15
C VAL A 14 10.67 -4.49 -6.63
N LYS A 15 9.65 -4.62 -7.50
CA LYS A 15 8.25 -4.87 -7.10
C LYS A 15 8.10 -6.34 -6.68
N ASP A 16 8.57 -6.66 -5.47
CA ASP A 16 8.62 -8.05 -4.96
C ASP A 16 7.22 -8.67 -4.83
N ARG A 17 6.21 -7.86 -4.49
CA ARG A 17 4.78 -8.23 -4.41
C ARG A 17 4.49 -9.45 -3.51
N ALA A 18 5.43 -9.94 -2.70
CA ALA A 18 5.21 -11.07 -1.78
C ALA A 18 4.08 -10.82 -0.76
N CYS A 19 3.80 -9.56 -0.42
CA CYS A 19 2.67 -9.19 0.42
C CYS A 19 1.30 -9.54 -0.20
N VAL A 20 1.19 -9.59 -1.53
CA VAL A 20 -0.03 -9.97 -2.26
C VAL A 20 -0.29 -11.46 -2.11
N ASP A 21 0.74 -12.30 -2.30
CA ASP A 21 0.64 -13.76 -2.19
C ASP A 21 0.23 -14.25 -0.80
N VAL A 22 0.62 -13.54 0.26
CA VAL A 22 0.28 -13.94 1.64
C VAL A 22 -1.05 -13.37 2.13
N CYS A 23 -1.67 -12.46 1.38
CA CYS A 23 -2.90 -11.81 1.83
C CYS A 23 -4.10 -12.75 1.68
N PRO A 24 -4.77 -13.16 2.76
CA PRO A 24 -5.87 -14.13 2.68
C PRO A 24 -7.14 -13.57 2.02
N VAL A 25 -7.24 -12.24 1.92
CA VAL A 25 -8.41 -11.53 1.39
C VAL A 25 -8.09 -10.68 0.17
N GLN A 26 -6.86 -10.77 -0.36
CA GLN A 26 -6.45 -10.05 -1.57
C GLN A 26 -6.84 -8.56 -1.55
N CYS A 27 -6.56 -7.90 -0.42
CA CYS A 27 -6.91 -6.49 -0.19
C CYS A 27 -5.79 -5.52 -0.64
N ILE A 28 -4.81 -5.99 -1.42
CA ILE A 28 -3.66 -5.18 -1.87
C ILE A 28 -3.76 -4.99 -3.38
N TYR A 29 -3.86 -3.75 -3.80
CA TYR A 29 -4.10 -3.37 -5.18
C TYR A 29 -2.88 -2.66 -5.78
N GLU A 30 -2.65 -2.89 -7.06
CA GLU A 30 -1.76 -2.09 -7.89
C GLU A 30 -2.56 -1.23 -8.87
N PHE A 31 -2.02 -0.07 -9.22
CA PHE A 31 -2.62 0.78 -10.23
C PHE A 31 -2.21 0.35 -11.63
N ASP A 32 -3.20 0.02 -12.47
CA ASP A 32 -3.01 -0.18 -13.89
C ASP A 32 -3.26 1.14 -14.65
N PRO A 33 -2.22 1.76 -15.25
CA PRO A 33 -2.35 3.03 -15.94
C PRO A 33 -3.06 2.93 -17.29
N VAL A 34 -3.23 1.72 -17.84
CA VAL A 34 -3.88 1.51 -19.15
C VAL A 34 -5.40 1.52 -19.00
N GLY A 35 -5.90 0.82 -17.97
CA GLY A 35 -7.30 0.74 -17.61
C GLY A 35 -7.77 1.82 -16.65
N ASN A 36 -6.84 2.60 -16.06
CA ASN A 36 -7.10 3.55 -14.98
C ASN A 36 -7.91 2.87 -13.85
N VAL A 37 -7.44 1.70 -13.43
CA VAL A 37 -8.14 0.81 -12.51
C VAL A 37 -7.15 0.24 -11.50
N LEU A 38 -7.57 0.10 -10.24
CA LEU A 38 -6.83 -0.62 -9.23
C LEU A 38 -7.14 -2.10 -9.39
N VAL A 39 -6.13 -2.95 -9.48
CA VAL A 39 -6.27 -4.39 -9.64
C VAL A 39 -5.55 -5.12 -8.52
N SER A 40 -6.22 -6.11 -7.93
CA SER A 40 -5.59 -7.08 -7.04
C SER A 40 -5.42 -8.37 -7.82
N GLU A 41 -4.18 -8.81 -8.00
CA GLU A 41 -3.87 -10.10 -8.63
C GLU A 41 -3.97 -11.24 -7.62
N GLN A 42 -4.39 -12.44 -8.03
CA GLN A 42 -4.43 -13.63 -7.14
C GLN A 42 -3.05 -14.03 -6.58
N ALA A 43 -2.00 -13.74 -7.35
CA ALA A 43 -0.61 -13.97 -6.99
C ALA A 43 0.25 -12.99 -7.79
N ALA A 44 1.40 -12.61 -7.23
CA ALA A 44 2.30 -11.65 -7.83
C ALA A 44 2.69 -12.03 -9.28
N GLY A 45 2.25 -11.24 -10.27
CA GLY A 45 2.61 -11.47 -11.67
C GLY A 45 1.90 -12.66 -12.31
N SER A 46 0.83 -13.16 -11.70
CA SER A 46 -0.05 -14.18 -12.28
C SER A 46 -0.80 -13.64 -13.51
N GLY A 47 -1.02 -12.33 -13.60
CA GLY A 47 -1.86 -11.70 -14.63
C GLY A 47 -3.35 -11.98 -14.45
N ILE A 48 -3.73 -12.65 -13.36
CA ILE A 48 -5.10 -12.99 -13.03
C ILE A 48 -5.61 -11.99 -12.00
N VAL A 49 -6.41 -11.03 -12.48
CA VAL A 49 -7.10 -10.04 -11.62
C VAL A 49 -8.22 -10.76 -10.88
N GLU A 50 -8.12 -10.79 -9.55
CA GLU A 50 -9.19 -11.29 -8.68
C GLU A 50 -10.21 -10.20 -8.41
N ASN A 51 -9.73 -9.05 -7.93
CA ASN A 51 -10.54 -7.91 -7.56
C ASN A 51 -10.09 -6.66 -8.32
N SER A 52 -11.02 -5.75 -8.56
CA SER A 52 -10.71 -4.48 -9.19
C SER A 52 -11.54 -3.36 -8.59
N HIS A 53 -10.96 -2.17 -8.49
CA HIS A 53 -11.61 -0.97 -7.97
C HIS A 53 -11.35 0.24 -8.85
N ALA A 54 -12.31 1.16 -8.91
CA ALA A 54 -12.08 2.46 -9.54
C ALA A 54 -11.22 3.32 -8.60
N PRO A 55 -10.06 3.84 -9.04
CA PRO A 55 -9.27 4.77 -8.26
C PRO A 55 -9.88 6.18 -8.30
N ASP A 56 -9.70 6.91 -7.22
CA ASP A 56 -9.82 8.36 -7.23
C ASP A 56 -8.66 8.99 -8.01
N ALA A 57 -8.98 9.83 -8.99
CA ALA A 57 -8.00 10.40 -9.91
C ALA A 57 -7.03 11.39 -9.23
N ASP A 58 -7.51 12.12 -8.22
CA ASP A 58 -6.70 13.12 -7.50
C ASP A 58 -5.72 12.43 -6.53
N ALA A 59 -6.17 11.38 -5.85
CA ALA A 59 -5.32 10.58 -4.98
C ALA A 59 -4.32 9.75 -5.77
N ILE A 60 -4.76 8.99 -6.79
CA ILE A 60 -3.85 8.08 -7.52
C ILE A 60 -2.73 8.81 -8.25
N GLY A 61 -2.96 10.08 -8.64
CA GLY A 61 -1.96 10.92 -9.29
C GLY A 61 -0.71 11.22 -8.46
N ILE A 62 -0.70 10.92 -7.15
CA ILE A 62 0.46 11.15 -6.27
C ILE A 62 1.55 10.11 -6.49
N PHE A 63 1.21 8.81 -6.49
CA PHE A 63 2.19 7.72 -6.63
C PHE A 63 1.95 6.78 -7.83
N GLY A 64 0.74 6.77 -8.41
CA GLY A 64 0.41 5.97 -9.59
C GLY A 64 0.77 4.49 -9.43
N ASP A 65 1.48 3.93 -10.43
CA ASP A 65 1.93 2.54 -10.40
C ASP A 65 3.18 2.31 -9.54
N GLY A 66 3.74 3.37 -8.94
CA GLY A 66 4.93 3.32 -8.11
C GLY A 66 4.70 2.74 -6.71
N LEU A 67 3.45 2.59 -6.27
CA LEU A 67 3.07 2.13 -4.95
C LEU A 67 1.95 1.07 -5.02
N LEU A 68 1.93 0.18 -4.02
CA LEU A 68 0.82 -0.75 -3.78
C LEU A 68 -0.12 -0.13 -2.73
N TYR A 69 -1.42 -0.29 -2.94
CA TYR A 69 -2.46 0.31 -2.10
C TYR A 69 -3.24 -0.75 -1.35
N VAL A 70 -3.37 -0.61 -0.03
CA VAL A 70 -4.20 -1.52 0.77
C VAL A 70 -5.59 -0.94 0.89
N ASN A 71 -6.62 -1.73 0.54
CA ASN A 71 -7.99 -1.37 0.84
C ASN A 71 -8.28 -1.66 2.32
N LEU A 72 -8.51 -0.59 3.09
CA LEU A 72 -8.70 -0.67 4.53
C LEU A 72 -10.08 -1.23 4.91
N ASP A 73 -11.07 -1.16 4.02
CA ASP A 73 -12.40 -1.72 4.25
C ASP A 73 -12.40 -3.25 4.11
N GLU A 74 -11.57 -3.77 3.21
CA GLU A 74 -11.43 -5.22 2.97
C GLU A 74 -10.39 -5.89 3.88
N CYS A 75 -9.50 -5.11 4.50
CA CYS A 75 -8.42 -5.65 5.30
C CYS A 75 -8.92 -6.25 6.63
N THR A 76 -8.72 -7.54 6.79
CA THR A 76 -9.09 -8.27 8.03
C THR A 76 -8.05 -8.16 9.15
N SER A 77 -7.02 -7.33 8.98
CA SER A 77 -5.93 -7.15 9.95
C SER A 77 -5.24 -8.47 10.35
N CYS A 78 -5.05 -9.37 9.38
CA CYS A 78 -4.45 -10.70 9.62
C CYS A 78 -2.95 -10.69 9.93
N SER A 79 -2.28 -9.54 9.78
CA SER A 79 -0.84 -9.31 10.02
C SER A 79 0.17 -10.08 9.17
N ALA A 80 -0.29 -10.88 8.20
CA ALA A 80 0.57 -11.72 7.37
C ALA A 80 1.51 -10.90 6.46
N CYS A 81 1.01 -9.79 5.91
CA CYS A 81 1.72 -8.98 4.92
C CYS A 81 2.92 -8.18 5.48
N TYR A 82 2.87 -7.76 6.75
CA TYR A 82 3.94 -6.99 7.39
C TYR A 82 4.89 -7.84 8.23
N GLN A 83 4.81 -9.17 8.12
CA GLN A 83 5.82 -10.04 8.73
C GLN A 83 7.20 -9.74 8.14
N PRO A 84 8.27 -9.79 8.96
CA PRO A 84 9.63 -9.45 8.52
C PRO A 84 10.15 -10.37 7.40
N ASP A 85 9.61 -11.57 7.29
CA ASP A 85 9.95 -12.53 6.23
C ASP A 85 9.25 -12.24 4.89
N VAL A 86 8.20 -11.42 4.89
CA VAL A 86 7.37 -11.12 3.71
C VAL A 86 7.76 -9.78 3.10
N CYS A 87 7.92 -8.74 3.93
CA CYS A 87 8.34 -7.43 3.45
C CYS A 87 9.82 -7.21 3.81
N PRO A 88 10.78 -7.46 2.89
CA PRO A 88 12.21 -7.31 3.19
C PRO A 88 12.62 -5.86 3.51
N VAL A 89 11.78 -4.90 3.11
CA VAL A 89 11.99 -3.46 3.34
C VAL A 89 11.38 -3.01 4.67
N GLY A 90 10.39 -3.74 5.21
CA GLY A 90 9.62 -3.27 6.37
C GLY A 90 8.77 -2.02 6.06
N ALA A 91 8.23 -1.93 4.85
CA ALA A 91 7.44 -0.78 4.38
C ALA A 91 5.95 -0.85 4.78
N ILE A 92 5.53 -1.91 5.48
CA ILE A 92 4.13 -2.14 5.86
C ILE A 92 4.02 -2.08 7.37
N TYR A 93 3.12 -1.25 7.87
CA TYR A 93 2.87 -1.02 9.30
C TYR A 93 1.41 -1.28 9.63
N ALA A 94 1.09 -1.63 10.88
CA ALA A 94 -0.28 -1.56 11.35
C ALA A 94 -0.68 -0.10 11.54
N GLU A 95 -1.92 0.30 11.23
CA GLU A 95 -2.41 1.68 11.27
C GLU A 95 -2.09 2.41 12.59
N GLU A 96 -2.13 1.69 13.71
CA GLU A 96 -1.89 2.21 15.06
C GLU A 96 -0.39 2.32 15.41
N HIS A 97 0.47 1.66 14.61
CA HIS A 97 1.92 1.60 14.78
C HIS A 97 2.65 2.27 13.61
N VAL A 98 1.93 2.99 12.75
CA VAL A 98 2.53 3.80 11.69
C VAL A 98 3.36 4.90 12.36
N PRO A 99 4.65 5.03 12.05
CA PRO A 99 5.47 6.05 12.68
C PRO A 99 5.03 7.46 12.25
N ASP A 100 4.52 8.22 13.21
CA ASP A 100 4.38 9.67 13.16
C ASP A 100 5.79 10.30 13.20
N GLY A 101 6.44 10.35 12.04
CA GLY A 101 7.71 11.06 11.90
C GLY A 101 7.55 12.48 12.44
N SER A 102 8.38 12.89 13.40
CA SER A 102 8.32 14.18 14.10
C SER A 102 8.63 15.42 13.23
N ALA A 103 8.47 15.33 11.92
CA ALA A 103 8.74 16.38 10.97
C ALA A 103 7.45 16.64 10.16
N ASP A 104 6.93 17.86 10.31
CA ASP A 104 5.78 18.46 9.60
C ASP A 104 5.91 18.50 8.05
N ALA A 105 6.89 17.80 7.46
CA ALA A 105 7.18 17.83 6.04
C ALA A 105 6.45 16.71 5.28
N LYS A 106 5.59 17.12 4.34
CA LYS A 106 4.94 16.24 3.36
C LYS A 106 5.97 15.37 2.61
N TYR A 107 5.59 14.13 2.28
CA TYR A 107 6.43 13.18 1.55
C TYR A 107 7.13 13.82 0.34
N ASN A 108 8.46 13.74 0.29
CA ASN A 108 9.29 14.31 -0.77
C ASN A 108 10.17 13.22 -1.38
N ALA A 109 10.01 12.96 -2.68
CA ALA A 109 10.76 11.96 -3.43
C ALA A 109 12.31 12.18 -3.45
N SER A 110 12.81 13.29 -2.92
CA SER A 110 14.23 13.64 -2.87
C SER A 110 14.93 13.37 -1.53
N ASP A 111 14.20 13.02 -0.46
CA ASP A 111 14.79 12.86 0.88
C ASP A 111 14.88 11.37 1.26
N PRO A 112 16.08 10.83 1.57
CA PRO A 112 16.27 9.42 1.88
C PRO A 112 15.68 9.08 3.26
N ASN A 113 14.41 8.70 3.26
CA ASN A 113 13.71 7.92 4.30
C ASN A 113 13.91 8.40 5.75
N LYS A 114 14.05 9.71 5.98
CA LYS A 114 14.16 10.29 7.32
C LYS A 114 13.24 11.51 7.48
N GLY A 115 12.09 11.27 8.12
CA GLY A 115 11.27 12.35 8.67
C GLY A 115 10.05 12.73 7.83
N HIS A 116 9.29 11.74 7.35
CA HIS A 116 7.95 11.98 6.84
C HIS A 116 6.90 11.47 7.82
N ASP A 117 5.79 12.18 7.89
CA ASP A 117 4.60 11.69 8.58
C ASP A 117 4.02 10.52 7.77
N HIS A 118 4.24 9.28 8.25
CA HIS A 118 3.73 8.11 7.56
C HIS A 118 2.21 7.95 7.76
N THR A 119 1.60 8.70 8.70
CA THR A 119 0.14 8.68 8.90
C THR A 119 -0.61 9.26 7.69
N PHE A 120 0.05 10.08 6.86
CA PHE A 120 -0.45 10.47 5.54
C PHE A 120 -0.93 9.28 4.70
N PHE A 121 -0.22 8.15 4.74
CA PHE A 121 -0.57 6.96 3.96
C PHE A 121 -1.89 6.33 4.43
N ILE A 122 -2.30 6.52 5.68
CA ILE A 122 -3.60 6.06 6.19
C ILE A 122 -4.73 6.77 5.46
N GLY A 123 -4.67 8.11 5.39
CA GLY A 123 -5.66 8.91 4.67
C GLY A 123 -5.57 8.65 3.16
N HIS A 124 -4.36 8.60 2.62
CA HIS A 124 -4.13 8.38 1.21
C HIS A 124 -4.68 7.04 0.71
N SER A 125 -4.41 5.94 1.42
CA SER A 125 -4.96 4.63 1.06
C SER A 125 -6.49 4.65 1.02
N ARG A 126 -7.18 5.34 1.94
CA ARG A 126 -8.65 5.50 1.87
C ARG A 126 -9.08 6.32 0.67
N SER A 127 -8.46 7.49 0.48
CA SER A 127 -8.80 8.39 -0.61
C SER A 127 -8.65 7.75 -1.99
N VAL A 128 -7.65 6.87 -2.17
CA VAL A 128 -7.45 6.15 -3.44
C VAL A 128 -8.65 5.26 -3.81
N PHE A 129 -9.35 4.68 -2.84
CA PHE A 129 -10.57 3.88 -3.10
C PHE A 129 -11.86 4.73 -3.07
N GLY A 130 -11.78 6.04 -2.81
CA GLY A 130 -12.90 6.96 -2.96
C GLY A 130 -13.96 6.95 -1.86
N ASP A 131 -13.61 6.51 -0.63
CA ASP A 131 -14.47 6.66 0.56
C ASP A 131 -14.23 8.01 1.28
#